data_AF-A0A531M0Y0-F1
#
_entry.id   AF-A0A531M0Y0-F1
#
_cell.length_a   1.000
_cell.length_b   1.000
_cell.length_c   1.000
_cell.angle_alpha   90.00
_cell.angle_beta   90.00
_cell.angle_gamma   90.00
#
_symmetry.space_group_name_H-M   'P 1'
#
loop_
_entity.id
_entity.type
_entity.pdbx_description
1 polymer ?
#
loop_
_entity_poly.entity_id
_entity_poly.type
_entity_poly.pdbx_seq_one_letter_code
_entity_poly.pdbx_strand_id
1 'polypeptide(L)' 'MNETRRFAVAALLLASVLGTSTARADDMLGSYVARISERDHHASDGYPLDSAAQMVRQDRANWHKFH' A
#
# COMPACT_ATOMS: atom_id res chain seq x y z
N MET A 1 20.88 -14.61 37.28
CA MET A 1 20.15 -14.79 36.01
C MET A 1 20.82 -15.92 35.25
N ASN A 2 20.07 -16.96 34.89
CA ASN A 2 20.52 -18.16 34.18
C ASN A 2 20.95 -17.82 32.73
N GLU A 3 21.96 -18.52 32.21
CA GLU A 3 22.53 -18.28 30.87
C GLU A 3 21.48 -18.32 29.77
N THR A 4 20.54 -19.27 29.83
CA THR A 4 19.43 -19.39 28.88
C THR A 4 18.56 -18.13 28.81
N ARG A 5 18.31 -17.45 29.94
CA ARG A 5 17.58 -16.16 29.93
C ARG A 5 18.40 -15.05 29.28
N ARG A 6 19.71 -15.04 29.46
CA ARG A 6 20.60 -14.05 28.82
C ARG A 6 20.58 -14.22 27.31
N PHE A 7 20.67 -15.45 26.82
CA PHE A 7 20.58 -15.75 25.39
C PHE A 7 19.20 -15.40 24.80
N ALA A 8 18.11 -15.72 25.51
CA ALA A 8 16.77 -15.36 25.07
C ALA A 8 16.58 -13.84 24.96
N VAL A 9 17.07 -13.07 25.94
CA VAL A 9 17.03 -11.60 25.90
C VAL A 9 17.88 -11.05 24.76
N ALA A 10 19.09 -11.57 24.55
CA ALA A 10 19.95 -11.15 23.45
C ALA A 10 19.33 -11.44 22.07
N ALA A 11 18.72 -12.60 21.89
CA ALA A 11 18.02 -12.96 20.66
C ALA A 11 16.81 -12.06 20.39
N LEU A 12 16.04 -11.73 21.44
CA LEU A 12 14.90 -10.84 21.32
C LEU A 12 15.32 -9.40 20.97
N LEU A 13 16.43 -8.91 21.56
CA LEU A 13 17.00 -7.60 21.23
C LEU A 13 17.56 -7.55 19.80
N LEU A 14 18.17 -8.63 19.33
CA LEU A 14 18.65 -8.71 17.95
C LEU A 14 17.47 -8.73 16.95
N ALA A 15 16.41 -9.47 17.27
CA ALA A 15 15.20 -9.53 16.45
C ALA A 15 14.46 -8.18 16.41
N SER A 16 14.45 -7.40 17.50
CA SER A 16 13.83 -6.07 17.50
C SER A 16 14.60 -5.06 16.66
N VAL A 17 15.93 -5.17 16.57
CA VAL A 17 16.74 -4.32 15.69
C VAL A 17 16.54 -4.70 14.22
N LEU A 18 16.57 -5.99 13.90
CA LEU A 18 16.46 -6.48 12.51
C LEU A 18 15.03 -6.41 11.94
N GLY A 19 14.00 -6.38 12.79
CA GLY A 19 12.59 -6.36 12.38
C GLY A 19 12.02 -4.98 12.06
N THR A 20 12.81 -3.91 12.19
CA THR A 20 12.31 -2.52 11.98
C THR A 20 12.55 -2.04 10.55
N SER A 21 11.92 -2.70 9.58
CA SER A 21 11.74 -2.07 8.27
C SER A 21 10.87 -0.84 8.45
N THR A 22 11.45 0.35 8.31
CA THR A 22 10.70 1.60 8.34
C THR A 22 9.69 1.59 7.21
N ALA A 23 8.39 1.61 7.52
CA ALA A 23 7.37 1.88 6.52
C ALA A 23 7.68 3.26 5.91
N ARG A 24 8.11 3.28 4.66
CA ARG A 24 8.33 4.51 3.90
C ARG A 24 7.10 4.77 3.04
N ALA A 25 6.70 6.03 2.99
CA ALA A 25 5.78 6.46 1.94
C ALA A 25 6.50 6.37 0.60
N ASP A 26 5.76 6.07 -0.46
CA ASP A 26 6.29 6.15 -1.81
C ASP A 26 6.66 7.59 -2.16
N ASP A 27 7.74 7.77 -2.93
CA ASP A 27 8.13 9.07 -3.44
C ASP A 27 7.07 9.60 -4.41
N MET A 28 6.72 10.89 -4.31
CA MET A 28 5.77 11.52 -5.22
C MET A 28 6.37 11.58 -6.63
N LEU A 29 5.82 10.77 -7.55
CA LEU A 29 6.26 10.72 -8.94
C LEU A 29 5.81 11.95 -9.75
N GLY A 30 4.69 12.57 -9.38
CA GLY A 30 4.14 13.75 -10.05
C GLY A 30 2.70 14.05 -9.64
N SER A 31 2.16 15.14 -10.18
CA SER A 31 0.76 15.55 -10.00
C SER A 31 0.16 15.96 -11.33
N TYR A 32 -1.11 15.61 -11.55
CA TYR A 32 -1.87 15.98 -12.74
C TYR A 32 -3.33 16.25 -12.38
N VAL A 33 -4.02 16.98 -13.27
CA VAL A 33 -5.46 17.18 -13.20
C VAL A 33 -6.10 16.46 -14.38
N ALA A 34 -7.06 15.59 -14.11
CA ALA A 34 -7.87 14.93 -15.12
C ALA A 34 -9.36 15.28 -14.95
N ARG A 35 -10.06 15.40 -16.07
CA ARG A 35 -11.51 15.57 -16.08
C ARG A 35 -12.16 14.19 -16.07
N ILE A 36 -13.01 13.94 -15.07
CA ILE A 36 -13.88 12.78 -15.03
C ILE A 36 -14.95 12.93 -16.13
N SER A 37 -15.02 11.94 -17.01
CA SER A 37 -15.96 11.84 -18.11
C SER A 37 -17.01 10.75 -17.85
N GLU A 38 -18.01 10.68 -18.72
CA GLU A 38 -19.04 9.64 -18.67
C GLU A 38 -18.45 8.22 -18.76
N ARG A 39 -17.35 8.04 -19.52
CA ARG A 39 -16.68 6.74 -19.64
C ARG A 39 -16.05 6.26 -18.33
N ASP A 40 -15.65 7.18 -17.47
CA ASP A 40 -15.02 6.86 -16.19
C ASP A 40 -16.05 6.32 -15.17
N HIS A 41 -17.35 6.36 -15.48
CA HIS A 41 -18.42 5.77 -14.67
C HIS A 41 -18.58 4.26 -14.91
N HIS A 42 -17.65 3.62 -15.61
CA HIS A 42 -17.67 2.18 -15.86
C HIS A 42 -16.33 1.56 -15.47
N ALA A 43 -16.38 0.55 -14.60
CA ALA A 43 -15.22 -0.25 -14.26
C ALA A 43 -14.72 -1.05 -15.47
N SER A 44 -13.48 -1.55 -15.40
CA SER A 44 -12.87 -2.31 -16.50
C SER A 44 -13.57 -3.64 -16.80
N ASP A 45 -14.35 -4.17 -15.87
CA ASP A 45 -15.23 -5.34 -15.98
C ASP A 45 -16.71 -4.96 -16.19
N GLY A 46 -16.99 -3.67 -16.39
CA GLY A 46 -18.25 -3.16 -16.97
C GLY A 46 -19.32 -2.70 -15.98
N TYR A 47 -19.15 -2.89 -14.66
CA TYR A 47 -20.14 -2.42 -13.68
C TYR A 47 -20.05 -0.89 -13.46
N PRO A 48 -21.16 -0.23 -13.06
CA PRO A 48 -21.18 1.22 -12.90
C PRO A 48 -20.39 1.70 -11.66
N LEU A 49 -19.79 2.88 -11.78
CA LEU A 49 -19.12 3.61 -10.71
C LEU A 49 -19.86 4.94 -10.48
N ASP A 50 -20.59 5.02 -9.39
CA ASP A 50 -21.49 6.14 -9.06
C ASP A 50 -20.80 7.31 -8.36
N SER A 51 -19.50 7.20 -8.07
CA SER A 51 -18.77 8.24 -7.35
C SER A 51 -17.32 8.35 -7.78
N ALA A 52 -16.78 9.57 -7.69
CA ALA A 52 -15.36 9.84 -7.93
C ALA A 52 -14.45 8.97 -7.04
N ALA A 53 -14.85 8.70 -5.79
CA ALA A 53 -14.09 7.81 -4.90
C ALA A 53 -14.03 6.36 -5.39
N GLN A 54 -15.09 5.86 -6.04
CA GLN A 54 -15.07 4.53 -6.65
C GLN A 54 -14.13 4.49 -7.86
N MET A 55 -14.14 5.53 -8.71
CA MET A 55 -13.24 5.67 -9.86
C MET A 55 -11.76 5.67 -9.43
N VAL A 56 -11.40 6.50 -8.44
CA VAL A 56 -10.02 6.56 -7.91
C VAL A 56 -9.58 5.22 -7.32
N ARG A 57 -10.47 4.49 -6.65
CA ARG A 57 -10.16 3.15 -6.13
C ARG A 57 -9.95 2.13 -7.25
N GLN A 58 -10.76 2.19 -8.31
CA GLN A 58 -10.63 1.34 -9.48
C GLN A 58 -9.30 1.61 -10.19
N ASP A 59 -8.92 2.88 -10.39
CA ASP A 59 -7.64 3.26 -11.00
C ASP A 59 -6.46 2.71 -10.21
N ARG A 60 -6.48 2.84 -8.87
CA ARG A 60 -5.45 2.25 -8.02
C ARG A 60 -5.42 0.73 -8.12
N ALA A 61 -6.58 0.07 -8.17
CA ALA A 61 -6.64 -1.39 -8.33
C ALA A 61 -6.11 -1.83 -9.71
N ASN A 62 -6.41 -1.07 -10.77
CA ASN A 62 -5.92 -1.31 -12.13
C ASN A 62 -4.40 -1.15 -12.20
N TRP A 63 -3.81 -0.13 -11.56
CA TRP A 63 -2.35 0.04 -11.49
C TRP A 63 -1.66 -1.23 -10.99
N HIS A 64 -2.08 -1.76 -9.84
CA HIS A 64 -1.51 -2.98 -9.24
C HIS A 64 -1.82 -4.27 -10.00
N LYS A 65 -2.84 -4.29 -10.86
CA LYS A 65 -3.20 -5.46 -11.67
C LYS A 65 -2.35 -5.56 -12.95
N PHE A 66 -1.95 -4.42 -13.51
CA PHE A 66 -1.30 -4.34 -14.83
C PHE A 66 0.17 -3.91 -14.80
N HIS A 67 0.72 -3.56 -13.62
CA HIS A 67 2.13 -3.25 -13.38
C HIS A 67 2.66 -4.06 -12.20
#